data_AF-A0A9E2BYK2-F1
#
_entry.id   AF-A0A9E2BYK2-F1
#
_cell.length_a   1.000
_cell.length_b   1.000
_cell.length_c   1.000
_cell.angle_alpha   90.00
_cell.angle_beta   90.00
_cell.angle_gamma   90.00
#
_symmetry.space_group_name_H-M   'P 1'
#
loop_
_entity.id
_entity.type
_entity.pdbx_description
1 polymer ?
#
loop_
_entity_poly.entity_id
_entity_poly.type
_entity_poly.pdbx_seq_one_letter_code
_entity_poly.pdbx_strand_id
1 'polypeptide(L)'
;MDDKFLKQVIEELQAIRQQTAQPVKEVLSVSEAAVYLSISEYTLREWVRKKRIPHSRVCGQVRFKKSKLDKWIDRNEITILN
;
A
#
# COMPACT_ATOMS: atom_id res chain seq x y z
N MET A 1 31.15 1.24 -26.81
CA MET A 1 30.69 1.48 -25.44
C MET A 1 31.32 0.38 -24.60
N ASP A 2 32.12 0.74 -23.59
CA ASP A 2 32.94 -0.23 -22.84
C ASP A 2 32.08 -1.17 -21.98
N ASP A 3 32.34 -2.49 -22.01
CA ASP A 3 31.58 -3.51 -21.25
C ASP A 3 31.66 -3.26 -19.73
N LYS A 4 32.80 -2.71 -19.28
CA LYS A 4 33.02 -2.30 -17.89
C LYS A 4 32.09 -1.17 -17.45
N PHE A 5 31.80 -0.22 -18.34
CA PHE A 5 30.90 0.89 -18.05
C PHE A 5 29.45 0.42 -17.92
N LEU A 6 28.99 -0.46 -18.82
CA LEU A 6 27.65 -1.02 -18.76
C LEU A 6 27.43 -1.83 -17.47
N LYS A 7 28.42 -2.63 -17.04
CA LYS A 7 28.35 -3.36 -15.78
C LYS A 7 28.25 -2.44 -14.56
N GLN A 8 29.06 -1.39 -14.53
CA GLN A 8 29.04 -0.41 -13.45
C GLN A 8 27.68 0.29 -13.35
N VAL A 9 27.12 0.74 -14.47
CA VAL A 9 25.81 1.41 -14.50
C VAL A 9 24.70 0.45 -14.00
N ILE A 10 24.74 -0.83 -14.39
CA ILE A 10 23.74 -1.80 -13.94
C ILE A 10 23.83 -2.04 -12.43
N GLU A 11 25.05 -2.13 -11.87
CA GLU A 11 25.27 -2.34 -10.44
C GLU A 11 24.77 -1.14 -9.62
N GLU A 12 25.02 0.08 -10.08
CA GLU A 12 24.50 1.31 -9.47
C GLU A 12 22.95 1.35 -9.50
N LEU A 13 22.33 0.99 -10.62
CA LEU A 13 20.86 0.91 -10.72
C LEU A 13 20.26 -0.14 -9.77
N GLN A 14 20.93 -1.28 -9.60
CA GLN A 14 20.51 -2.32 -8.67
C GLN A 14 20.60 -1.85 -7.21
N ALA A 15 21.67 -1.15 -6.83
CA ALA A 15 21.84 -0.60 -5.49
C ALA A 15 20.76 0.44 -5.15
N ILE A 16 20.44 1.35 -6.08
CA ILE A 16 19.35 2.33 -5.92
C ILE A 16 18.00 1.63 -5.74
N ARG A 17 17.74 0.58 -6.53
CA ARG A 17 16.51 -0.19 -6.42
C ARG A 17 16.39 -0.88 -5.06
N GLN A 18 17.48 -1.42 -4.51
CA GLN A 18 17.46 -2.07 -3.20
C GLN A 18 17.22 -1.07 -2.05
N GLN A 19 17.74 0.16 -2.16
CA GLN A 19 17.50 1.22 -1.17
C GLN A 19 16.07 1.77 -1.18
N THR A 20 15.39 1.69 -2.34
CA THR A 20 14.04 2.24 -2.54
C THR A 20 12.94 1.18 -2.56
N ALA A 21 13.28 -0.10 -2.71
CA ALA A 21 12.35 -1.22 -2.69
C ALA A 21 11.86 -1.48 -1.27
N GLN A 22 10.82 -0.77 -0.86
CA GLN A 22 10.06 -1.16 0.32
C GLN A 22 9.35 -2.50 0.03
N PRO A 23 9.52 -3.55 0.86
CA PRO A 23 8.79 -4.79 0.67
C PRO A 23 7.29 -4.50 0.79
N VAL A 24 6.50 -5.09 -0.13
CA VAL A 24 5.04 -4.94 -0.12
C VAL A 24 4.52 -5.55 1.18
N LYS A 25 4.08 -4.71 2.12
CA LYS A 25 3.55 -5.17 3.40
C LYS A 25 2.14 -5.73 3.21
N GLU A 26 1.94 -6.94 3.74
CA GLU A 26 0.62 -7.59 3.82
C GLU A 26 -0.32 -6.89 4.81
N VAL A 27 0.25 -6.27 5.84
CA VAL A 27 -0.48 -5.56 6.90
C VAL A 27 -0.03 -4.11 6.93
N LEU A 28 -0.99 -3.22 6.73
CA LEU A 28 -0.81 -1.78 6.66
C LEU A 28 -1.21 -1.12 7.98
N SER A 29 -0.45 -0.11 8.38
CA SER A 29 -0.83 0.91 9.36
C SER A 29 -1.92 1.83 8.80
N VAL A 30 -2.44 2.73 9.63
CA VAL A 30 -3.39 3.77 9.17
C VAL A 30 -2.75 4.67 8.10
N SER A 31 -1.49 5.06 8.27
CA SER A 31 -0.80 5.93 7.30
C SER A 31 -0.60 5.21 5.96
N GLU A 32 -0.11 3.98 5.99
CA GLU A 32 0.11 3.17 4.78
C GLU A 32 -1.22 2.83 4.07
N ALA A 33 -2.28 2.53 4.83
CA ALA A 33 -3.60 2.27 4.25
C ALA A 33 -4.24 3.54 3.66
N ALA A 34 -3.99 4.71 4.25
CA ALA A 34 -4.46 5.98 3.72
C ALA A 34 -3.78 6.30 2.38
N VAL A 35 -2.46 6.08 2.29
CA VAL A 35 -1.71 6.17 1.03
C VAL A 35 -2.23 5.14 0.01
N TYR A 36 -2.43 3.89 0.43
CA TYR A 36 -2.91 2.82 -0.44
C TYR A 36 -4.28 3.15 -1.07
N LEU A 37 -5.20 3.72 -0.30
CA LEU A 37 -6.53 4.12 -0.76
C LEU A 37 -6.57 5.54 -1.37
N SER A 38 -5.44 6.25 -1.38
CA SER A 38 -5.33 7.66 -1.82
C SER A 38 -6.32 8.60 -1.12
N ILE A 39 -6.47 8.47 0.20
CA ILE A 39 -7.33 9.34 1.03
C ILE A 39 -6.55 9.90 2.23
N SER A 40 -7.09 10.92 2.90
CA SER A 40 -6.48 11.44 4.12
C SER A 40 -6.57 10.44 5.29
N GLU A 41 -5.55 10.43 6.17
CA GLU A 41 -5.59 9.64 7.40
C GLU A 41 -6.80 9.98 8.28
N TYR A 42 -7.22 11.25 8.27
CA TYR A 42 -8.40 11.70 8.99
C TYR A 42 -9.66 10.97 8.49
N THR A 43 -9.88 10.98 7.17
CA THR A 43 -11.01 10.29 6.52
C THR A 43 -10.99 8.80 6.83
N LEU A 44 -9.81 8.17 6.75
CA LEU A 44 -9.68 6.75 7.04
C LEU A 44 -10.00 6.43 8.51
N ARG A 45 -9.52 7.25 9.46
CA ARG A 45 -9.85 7.09 10.89
C ARG A 45 -11.35 7.28 11.15
N GLU A 46 -11.99 8.21 10.47
CA GLU A 46 -13.44 8.37 10.54
C GLU A 46 -14.18 7.12 10.03
N TRP A 47 -13.73 6.52 8.93
CA TRP A 47 -14.32 5.27 8.44
C TRP A 47 -14.12 4.10 9.40
N VAL A 48 -12.97 4.04 10.08
CA VAL A 48 -12.71 3.06 11.15
C VAL A 48 -13.66 3.26 12.33
N ARG A 49 -13.82 4.50 12.81
CA ARG A 49 -14.76 4.84 13.90
C ARG A 49 -16.19 4.46 13.55
N LYS A 50 -16.61 4.77 12.31
CA LYS A 50 -17.94 4.45 11.77
C LYS A 50 -18.09 2.99 11.31
N LYS A 51 -17.06 2.15 11.47
CA LYS A 51 -17.04 0.73 11.05
C LYS A 51 -17.39 0.52 9.55
N ARG A 52 -17.04 1.48 8.69
CA ARG A 52 -17.34 1.45 7.24
C ARG A 52 -16.28 0.72 6.39
N ILE A 53 -15.13 0.44 6.98
CA ILE A 53 -13.99 -0.20 6.32
C ILE A 53 -13.47 -1.39 7.15
N PRO A 54 -13.09 -2.53 6.53
CA PRO A 54 -12.54 -3.67 7.25
C PRO A 54 -11.21 -3.31 7.92
N HIS A 55 -11.14 -3.50 9.24
CA HIS A 55 -9.96 -3.22 10.04
C HIS A 55 -9.83 -4.23 11.18
N SER A 56 -8.64 -4.34 11.76
CA SER A 56 -8.37 -5.16 12.95
C SER A 56 -7.68 -4.31 14.00
N ARG A 57 -7.95 -4.60 15.29
CA ARG A 57 -7.20 -4.02 16.40
C ARG A 57 -6.19 -5.03 16.91
N VAL A 58 -4.91 -4.68 16.83
CA VAL A 58 -3.79 -5.50 17.31
C VAL A 58 -2.99 -4.66 18.28
N CYS A 59 -2.91 -5.08 19.54
CA CYS A 59 -2.26 -4.32 20.62
C CYS A 59 -2.72 -2.85 20.71
N GLY A 60 -4.03 -2.61 20.58
CA GLY A 60 -4.61 -1.26 20.61
C GLY A 60 -4.40 -0.43 19.33
N GLN A 61 -3.60 -0.89 18.37
CA GLN A 61 -3.37 -0.23 17.10
C GLN A 61 -4.31 -0.75 16.02
N VAL A 62 -4.74 0.15 15.13
CA VAL A 62 -5.55 -0.21 13.96
C VAL A 62 -4.63 -0.69 12.85
N ARG A 63 -4.95 -1.86 12.30
CA ARG A 63 -4.23 -2.51 11.21
C ARG A 63 -5.19 -2.93 10.10
N PHE A 64 -4.70 -2.93 8.87
CA PHE A 64 -5.47 -3.30 7.69
C PHE A 64 -4.73 -4.40 6.95
N LYS A 65 -5.41 -5.51 6.63
CA LYS A 65 -4.85 -6.49 5.70
C LYS A 65 -5.10 -5.98 4.28
N LYS A 66 -4.05 -5.91 3.46
CA LYS A 66 -4.16 -5.46 2.07
C LYS A 66 -5.24 -6.25 1.31
N SER A 67 -5.18 -7.58 1.37
CA SER A 67 -6.17 -8.48 0.77
C SER A 67 -7.63 -8.28 1.23
N LYS A 68 -7.87 -7.64 2.38
CA LYS A 68 -9.22 -7.29 2.84
C LYS A 68 -9.66 -5.93 2.31
N LEU A 69 -8.73 -5.01 2.10
CA LEU A 69 -8.99 -3.73 1.44
C LEU A 69 -9.30 -3.95 -0.04
N ASP A 70 -8.52 -4.78 -0.74
CA ASP A 70 -8.74 -5.12 -2.15
C ASP A 70 -10.18 -5.62 -2.37
N LYS A 71 -10.57 -6.67 -1.63
CA LYS A 71 -11.93 -7.22 -1.67
C LYS A 71 -13.02 -6.23 -1.26
N TRP A 72 -12.67 -5.19 -0.50
CA TRP A 72 -13.64 -4.16 -0.11
C TRP A 72 -13.80 -3.11 -1.21
N ILE A 73 -12.73 -2.78 -1.93
CA ILE A 73 -12.78 -1.96 -3.14
C ILE A 73 -13.64 -2.66 -4.18
N ASP A 74 -13.35 -3.93 -4.50
CA ASP A 74 -14.09 -4.72 -5.49
C ASP A 74 -15.61 -4.75 -5.21
N ARG A 75 -16.00 -4.80 -3.93
CA ARG A 75 -17.41 -4.80 -3.50
C ARG A 75 -18.10 -3.45 -3.63
N ASN A 76 -17.33 -2.37 -3.67
CA ASN A 76 -17.83 -1.00 -3.78
C ASN A 76 -17.65 -0.43 -5.20
N GLU A 77 -17.07 -1.19 -6.12
CA GLU A 77 -17.00 -0.80 -7.52
C GLU A 77 -18.39 -0.68 -8.11
N ILE A 78 -18.66 0.44 -8.77
CA ILE A 78 -19.90 0.65 -9.51
C ILE A 78 -19.69 0.04 -10.89
N THR A 79 -20.33 -1.10 -11.16
CA THR A 79 -20.35 -1.68 -12.50
C THR A 79 -21.15 -0.77 -13.43
N ILE A 80 -20.46 -0.09 -14.34
CA ILE A 80 -21.12 0.67 -15.41
C ILE A 80 -21.47 -0.35 -16.50
N LEU A 81 -22.77 -0.59 -16.70
CA LEU A 81 -23.27 -1.35 -17.84
C LEU A 81 -23.30 -0.41 -19.05
N ASN A 82 -22.55 -0.77 -20.09
CA ASN A 82 -22.57 -0.08 -21.39
C ASN A 82 -23.74 -0.55 -22.25
#